data_AF-A0A7C5SBK7-F1
#
_entry.id   AF-A0A7C5SBK7-F1
#
_cell.length_a   1.000
_cell.length_b   1.000
_cell.length_c   1.000
_cell.angle_alpha   90.00
_cell.angle_beta   90.00
_cell.angle_gamma   90.00
#
_symmetry.space_group_name_H-M   'P 1'
#
loop_
_entity.id
_entity.type
_entity.pdbx_description
1 polymer ?
#
loop_
_entity_poly.entity_id
_entity_poly.type
_entity_poly.pdbx_seq_one_letter_code
_entity_poly.pdbx_strand_id
1 'polypeptide(L)'
;MEISSGLMVVLMFLTAVGLLLLGYPVALTLAGTGLFFALVGDLLGVFDISILTAFPQRIFTIMTSEVLVAVPLFVFMGVMLERSKVAEELLDNMGRAFGALPGGLAYSVTVVGALLAASTGIVGATVVTMGLLSLPTMLRRGYNIPFSCGTICASGTLGQIIPPSIVLVLLGDQLSIAFQNAQFAMGNYAPDTVSVNDLFAGALLPGLLLVGMYLVFQVAFATMRPAEAPAIPADELIAGDRRAFVKRLAGTLFAPLILIVAVLGSILGGLASPTEAASVGAVGATMLAGYKIDPKRAKWIMAGAASLFALFIITWFFDLRMQRDVIPVTDWIAIVIALALSAVLVIGILVALKRTVTARDADGTPVLASVGRSTVQISSMVFVILVGAAMFSLVFRGFEGDRYIEEFLHNLPGGTLAAMLLVMGVMFIMGFFLDF
;
A
#
# COMPACT_ATOMS: atom_id res chain seq x y z
N MET A 1 -6.71 -24.50 41.39
CA MET A 1 -7.31 -24.26 40.07
C MET A 1 -6.13 -24.21 39.10
N GLU A 2 -5.83 -25.30 38.42
CA GLU A 2 -4.78 -25.29 37.40
C GLU A 2 -5.26 -24.37 36.28
N ILE A 3 -4.61 -23.23 36.13
CA ILE A 3 -4.94 -22.30 35.06
C ILE A 3 -4.37 -22.92 33.79
N SER A 4 -5.24 -23.31 32.86
CA SER A 4 -4.81 -23.90 31.60
C SER A 4 -4.18 -22.85 30.68
N SER A 5 -3.18 -23.26 29.90
CA SER A 5 -2.55 -22.42 28.87
C SER A 5 -3.59 -21.85 27.90
N GLY A 6 -4.62 -22.63 27.56
CA GLY A 6 -5.73 -22.19 26.71
C GLY A 6 -6.52 -20.99 27.27
N LEU A 7 -6.73 -20.92 28.59
CA LEU A 7 -7.39 -19.75 29.20
C LEU A 7 -6.51 -18.51 29.07
N MET A 8 -5.20 -18.64 29.23
CA MET A 8 -4.24 -17.54 29.06
C MET A 8 -4.24 -17.00 27.64
N VAL A 9 -4.29 -17.88 26.63
CA VAL A 9 -4.38 -17.50 25.22
C VAL A 9 -5.62 -16.65 24.94
N VAL A 10 -6.78 -17.10 25.40
CA VAL A 10 -8.06 -16.38 25.21
C VAL A 10 -8.04 -15.03 25.93
N LEU A 11 -7.57 -15.00 27.18
CA LEU A 11 -7.47 -13.76 27.96
C LEU A 11 -6.48 -12.79 27.32
N MET A 12 -5.34 -13.26 26.82
CA MET A 12 -4.36 -12.42 26.14
C MET A 12 -4.95 -11.79 24.88
N PHE A 13 -5.66 -12.59 24.07
CA PHE A 13 -6.34 -12.09 22.87
C PHE A 13 -7.43 -11.06 23.20
N LEU A 14 -8.32 -11.37 24.15
CA LEU A 14 -9.40 -10.47 24.58
C LEU A 14 -8.85 -9.16 25.18
N THR A 15 -7.75 -9.24 25.94
CA THR A 15 -7.10 -8.06 26.50
C THR A 15 -6.49 -7.19 25.41
N ALA A 16 -5.80 -7.80 24.43
CA ALA A 16 -5.27 -7.08 23.28
C ALA A 16 -6.38 -6.39 22.50
N VAL A 17 -7.46 -7.10 22.16
CA VAL A 17 -8.62 -6.51 21.48
C VAL A 17 -9.24 -5.39 22.31
N GLY A 18 -9.48 -5.60 23.60
CA GLY A 18 -10.04 -4.57 24.48
C GLY A 18 -9.21 -3.29 24.56
N LEU A 19 -7.88 -3.41 24.64
CA LEU A 19 -6.97 -2.26 24.64
C LEU A 19 -6.92 -1.53 23.29
N LEU A 20 -6.99 -2.28 22.18
CA LEU A 20 -7.09 -1.69 20.83
C LEU A 20 -8.41 -0.92 20.67
N LEU A 21 -9.52 -1.47 21.15
CA LEU A 21 -10.84 -0.81 21.15
C LEU A 21 -10.86 0.47 21.99
N LEU A 22 -10.04 0.55 23.05
CA LEU A 22 -9.85 1.76 23.84
C LEU A 22 -9.00 2.82 23.14
N GLY A 23 -8.49 2.53 21.93
CA GLY A 23 -7.66 3.44 21.13
C GLY A 23 -6.19 3.48 21.57
N TYR A 24 -5.71 2.46 22.28
CA TYR A 24 -4.30 2.41 22.68
C TYR A 24 -3.40 2.04 21.48
N PRO A 25 -2.22 2.66 21.31
CA PRO A 25 -1.35 2.45 20.14
C PRO A 25 -1.03 0.96 19.90
N VAL A 26 -1.32 0.48 18.68
CA VAL A 26 -1.27 -0.95 18.30
C VAL A 26 0.02 -1.63 18.74
N ALA A 27 1.18 -1.03 18.45
CA ALA A 27 2.46 -1.61 18.78
C ALA A 27 2.68 -1.81 20.29
N LEU A 28 2.29 -0.82 21.10
CA LEU A 28 2.42 -0.88 22.55
C LEU A 28 1.42 -1.88 23.13
N THR A 29 0.21 -1.95 22.57
CA THR A 29 -0.79 -2.95 22.96
C THR A 29 -0.28 -4.37 22.71
N LEU A 30 0.21 -4.68 21.50
CA LEU A 30 0.69 -6.01 21.16
C LEU A 30 1.94 -6.40 21.96
N ALA A 31 2.94 -5.51 22.05
CA ALA A 31 4.14 -5.76 22.84
C ALA A 31 3.84 -5.90 24.33
N GLY A 32 3.06 -4.96 24.86
CA GLY A 32 2.74 -4.87 26.29
C GLY A 32 1.87 -6.02 26.76
N THR A 33 0.84 -6.40 26.00
CA THR A 33 0.01 -7.57 26.33
C THR A 33 0.81 -8.86 26.25
N GLY A 34 1.62 -9.05 25.21
CA GLY A 34 2.51 -10.20 25.12
C GLY A 34 3.44 -10.30 26.34
N LEU A 35 4.16 -9.23 26.67
CA LEU A 35 5.07 -9.22 27.80
C LEU A 35 4.35 -9.41 29.15
N PHE A 36 3.20 -8.76 29.34
CA PHE A 36 2.39 -8.90 30.55
C PHE A 36 1.94 -10.34 30.77
N PHE A 37 1.39 -10.99 29.73
CA PHE A 37 0.95 -12.37 29.84
C PHE A 37 2.12 -13.35 29.97
N ALA A 38 3.29 -13.08 29.35
CA ALA A 38 4.49 -13.87 29.58
C ALA A 38 4.92 -13.85 31.06
N LEU A 39 4.95 -12.67 31.69
CA LEU A 39 5.29 -12.52 33.11
C LEU A 39 4.26 -13.19 34.03
N VAL A 40 2.97 -12.98 33.76
CA VAL A 40 1.89 -13.62 34.54
C VAL A 40 1.93 -15.13 34.37
N GLY A 41 2.18 -15.63 33.16
CA GLY A 41 2.31 -17.05 32.87
C GLY A 41 3.48 -17.70 33.59
N ASP A 42 4.63 -17.02 33.64
CA ASP A 42 5.83 -17.49 34.35
C ASP A 42 5.57 -17.57 35.87
N LEU A 43 4.94 -16.53 36.45
CA LEU A 43 4.54 -16.52 37.86
C LEU A 43 3.56 -17.63 38.23
N LEU A 44 2.70 -18.03 37.29
CA LEU A 44 1.73 -19.12 37.47
C LEU A 44 2.31 -20.49 37.10
N GLY A 45 3.54 -20.57 36.60
CA GLY A 45 4.19 -21.80 36.16
C GLY A 45 3.61 -22.41 34.88
N VAL A 46 2.90 -21.62 34.08
CA VAL A 46 2.23 -22.03 32.83
C VAL A 46 3.03 -21.60 31.58
N PHE A 47 4.00 -20.71 31.74
CA PHE A 47 4.85 -20.19 30.65
C PHE A 47 6.33 -20.33 31.03
N ASP A 48 7.17 -20.71 30.07
CA ASP A 48 8.62 -20.70 30.24
C ASP A 48 9.21 -19.38 29.73
N ILE A 49 9.71 -18.55 30.64
CA ILE A 49 10.30 -17.25 30.33
C ILE A 49 11.51 -17.35 29.38
N SER A 50 12.17 -18.51 29.30
CA SER A 50 13.30 -18.73 28.39
C SER A 50 12.91 -18.58 26.91
N ILE A 51 11.63 -18.79 26.56
CA ILE A 51 11.12 -18.56 25.19
C ILE A 51 11.37 -17.12 24.74
N LEU A 52 11.38 -16.15 25.66
CA LEU A 52 11.65 -14.75 25.35
C LEU A 52 13.09 -14.50 24.87
N THR A 53 14.05 -15.41 25.13
CA THR A 53 15.41 -15.26 24.60
C THR A 53 15.49 -15.42 23.09
N ALA A 54 14.45 -16.01 22.46
CA ALA A 54 14.33 -16.07 21.01
C ALA A 54 13.87 -14.73 20.39
N PHE A 55 13.33 -13.80 21.20
CA PHE A 55 12.80 -12.54 20.71
C PHE A 55 13.83 -11.68 19.96
N PRO A 56 15.06 -11.44 20.48
CA PRO A 56 16.06 -10.65 19.76
C PRO A 56 16.41 -11.24 18.38
N GLN A 57 16.55 -12.56 18.28
CA GLN A 57 16.85 -13.22 17.02
C GLN A 57 15.69 -13.09 16.03
N ARG A 58 14.44 -13.21 16.50
CA ARG A 58 13.25 -13.01 15.66
C ARG A 58 13.18 -11.59 15.12
N ILE A 59 13.46 -10.58 15.95
CA ILE A 59 13.54 -9.19 15.50
C ILE A 59 14.66 -9.01 14.47
N PHE A 60 15.84 -9.58 14.72
CA PHE A 60 16.95 -9.51 13.77
C PHE A 60 16.55 -10.06 12.40
N THR A 61 15.96 -11.26 12.34
CA THR A 61 15.47 -11.87 11.09
C THR A 61 14.48 -10.98 10.36
N ILE A 62 13.50 -10.40 11.07
CA ILE A 62 12.51 -9.49 10.47
C ILE A 62 13.22 -8.25 9.91
N MET A 63 14.11 -7.61 10.69
CA MET A 63 14.81 -6.39 10.26
C MET A 63 15.77 -6.61 9.09
N THR A 64 16.30 -7.83 8.91
CA THR A 64 17.17 -8.18 7.78
C THR A 64 16.41 -8.61 6.53
N SER A 65 15.07 -8.66 6.56
CA SER A 65 14.27 -9.06 5.41
C SER A 65 14.38 -8.04 4.27
N GLU A 66 14.84 -8.50 3.11
CA GLU A 66 14.95 -7.66 1.91
C GLU A 66 13.59 -7.09 1.48
N VAL A 67 12.51 -7.86 1.66
CA VAL A 67 11.15 -7.44 1.34
C VAL A 67 10.75 -6.18 2.12
N LEU A 68 11.16 -6.06 3.39
CA LEU A 68 10.84 -4.91 4.21
C LEU A 68 11.60 -3.64 3.81
N VAL A 69 12.72 -3.76 3.09
CA VAL A 69 13.44 -2.61 2.51
C VAL A 69 12.57 -1.89 1.48
N ALA A 70 11.62 -2.58 0.85
CA ALA A 70 10.67 -1.97 -0.08
C ALA A 70 9.66 -1.04 0.62
N VAL A 71 9.34 -1.28 1.89
CA VAL A 71 8.30 -0.54 2.62
C VAL A 71 8.63 0.97 2.72
N PRO A 72 9.81 1.40 3.21
CA PRO A 72 10.15 2.82 3.22
C PRO A 72 10.14 3.49 1.84
N LEU A 73 10.52 2.76 0.79
CA LEU A 73 10.56 3.28 -0.58
C LEU A 73 9.14 3.48 -1.14
N PHE A 74 8.22 2.54 -0.91
CA PHE A 74 6.81 2.71 -1.27
C PHE A 74 6.13 3.80 -0.45
N VAL A 75 6.38 3.87 0.85
CA VAL A 75 5.91 4.97 1.70
C VAL A 75 6.44 6.31 1.17
N PHE A 76 7.72 6.39 0.83
CA PHE A 76 8.32 7.59 0.25
C PHE A 76 7.63 7.99 -1.05
N MET A 77 7.47 7.05 -1.98
CA MET A 77 6.77 7.27 -3.24
C MET A 77 5.36 7.84 -3.01
N GLY A 78 4.59 7.20 -2.13
CA GLY A 78 3.24 7.61 -1.78
C GLY A 78 3.14 9.02 -1.23
N VAL A 79 3.92 9.28 -0.18
CA VAL A 79 3.97 10.60 0.47
C VAL A 79 4.48 11.67 -0.50
N MET A 80 5.44 11.36 -1.37
CA MET A 80 5.94 12.28 -2.39
C MET A 80 4.84 12.69 -3.38
N LEU A 81 4.05 11.73 -3.86
CA LEU A 81 2.95 11.99 -4.79
C LEU A 81 1.82 12.78 -4.12
N GLU A 82 1.48 12.45 -2.87
CA GLU A 82 0.49 13.17 -2.08
C GLU A 82 0.90 14.63 -1.86
N ARG A 83 2.14 14.87 -1.39
CA ARG A 83 2.69 16.21 -1.13
C ARG A 83 2.94 17.03 -2.38
N SER A 84 3.08 16.39 -3.55
CA SER A 84 3.25 17.08 -4.83
C SER A 84 1.96 17.70 -5.41
N LYS A 85 0.85 17.67 -4.65
CA LYS A 85 -0.49 18.17 -5.05
C LYS A 85 -1.07 17.51 -6.30
N VAL A 86 -0.52 16.34 -6.68
CA VAL A 86 -1.04 15.53 -7.77
C VAL A 86 -2.46 15.05 -7.44
N ALA A 87 -2.72 14.70 -6.18
CA ALA A 87 -4.04 14.28 -5.70
C ALA A 87 -5.13 15.35 -5.91
N GLU A 88 -4.84 16.60 -5.54
CA GLU A 88 -5.77 17.73 -5.66
C GLU A 88 -6.08 18.03 -7.13
N GLU A 89 -5.06 18.08 -7.98
CA GLU A 89 -5.22 18.33 -9.42
C GLU A 89 -5.96 17.19 -10.12
N LEU A 90 -5.72 15.93 -9.73
CA LEU A 90 -6.46 14.78 -10.22
C LEU A 90 -7.94 14.86 -9.84
N LEU A 91 -8.26 15.20 -8.58
CA LEU A 91 -9.63 15.36 -8.12
C LEU A 91 -10.36 16.49 -8.84
N ASP A 92 -9.75 17.67 -8.99
CA ASP A 92 -10.36 18.81 -9.68
C ASP A 92 -10.61 18.48 -11.16
N ASN A 93 -9.64 17.85 -11.84
CA ASN A 93 -9.79 17.45 -13.24
C ASN A 93 -10.80 16.31 -13.44
N MET A 94 -10.82 15.30 -12.57
CA MET A 94 -11.83 14.23 -12.63
C MET A 94 -13.23 14.76 -12.30
N GLY A 95 -13.34 15.63 -11.29
CA GLY A 95 -14.60 16.27 -10.91
C GLY A 95 -15.21 17.06 -12.07
N ARG A 96 -14.39 17.66 -12.93
CA ARG A 96 -14.85 18.28 -14.18
C ARG A 96 -15.17 17.26 -15.28
N ALA A 97 -14.47 16.12 -15.32
CA ALA A 97 -14.67 15.07 -16.32
C ALA A 97 -16.01 14.36 -16.16
N PHE A 98 -16.30 13.96 -14.94
CA PHE A 98 -17.53 13.26 -14.60
C PHE A 98 -18.62 14.21 -14.13
N GLY A 99 -18.31 15.51 -13.99
CA GLY A 99 -19.20 16.53 -13.42
C GLY A 99 -20.57 16.65 -14.06
N ALA A 100 -20.67 16.42 -15.37
CA ALA A 100 -21.95 16.46 -16.10
C ALA A 100 -22.87 15.27 -15.79
N LEU A 101 -22.34 14.21 -15.18
CA LEU A 101 -23.11 13.01 -14.85
C LEU A 101 -23.70 13.13 -13.43
N PRO A 102 -24.93 12.63 -13.20
CA PRO A 102 -25.45 12.41 -11.85
C PRO A 102 -24.47 11.52 -11.07
N GLY A 103 -24.07 11.93 -9.87
CA GLY A 103 -23.03 11.24 -9.08
C GLY A 103 -21.58 11.48 -9.53
N GLY A 104 -21.35 12.40 -10.48
CA GLY A 104 -20.04 12.65 -11.09
C GLY A 104 -18.87 12.86 -10.13
N LEU A 105 -19.11 13.57 -9.02
CA LEU A 105 -18.09 13.77 -7.99
C LEU A 105 -17.75 12.48 -7.24
N ALA A 106 -18.72 11.61 -6.98
CA ALA A 106 -18.49 10.33 -6.30
C ALA A 106 -17.64 9.38 -7.16
N TYR A 107 -17.89 9.32 -8.47
CA TYR A 107 -17.06 8.56 -9.41
C TYR A 107 -15.62 9.08 -9.43
N SER A 108 -15.48 10.41 -9.41
CA SER A 108 -14.19 11.08 -9.39
C SER A 108 -13.39 10.73 -8.14
N VAL A 109 -14.02 10.76 -6.96
CA VAL A 109 -13.39 10.35 -5.70
C VAL A 109 -12.94 8.89 -5.79
N THR A 110 -13.79 7.98 -6.26
CA THR A 110 -13.46 6.55 -6.36
C THR A 110 -12.32 6.26 -7.32
N VAL A 111 -12.33 6.87 -8.52
CA VAL A 111 -11.29 6.68 -9.53
C VAL A 111 -9.96 7.28 -9.07
N VAL A 112 -9.97 8.50 -8.55
CA VAL A 112 -8.74 9.13 -8.05
C VAL A 112 -8.23 8.39 -6.83
N GLY A 113 -9.09 7.98 -5.91
CA GLY A 113 -8.69 7.20 -4.75
C GLY A 113 -8.15 5.82 -5.14
N ALA A 114 -8.68 5.15 -6.17
CA ALA A 114 -8.09 3.91 -6.69
C ALA A 114 -6.70 4.13 -7.30
N LEU A 115 -6.49 5.22 -8.04
CA LEU A 115 -5.19 5.57 -8.61
C LEU A 115 -4.17 5.96 -7.54
N LEU A 116 -4.60 6.72 -6.52
CA LEU A 116 -3.73 7.09 -5.41
C LEU A 116 -3.47 5.91 -4.48
N ALA A 117 -4.45 5.03 -4.27
CA ALA A 117 -4.33 3.79 -3.51
C ALA A 117 -3.17 2.94 -3.99
N ALA A 118 -3.07 2.74 -5.31
CA ALA A 118 -1.94 2.04 -5.95
C ALA A 118 -0.58 2.71 -5.70
N SER A 119 -0.55 3.94 -5.20
CA SER A 119 0.68 4.70 -5.02
C SER A 119 1.03 4.99 -3.57
N THR A 120 0.03 5.12 -2.67
CA THR A 120 0.24 5.52 -1.28
C THR A 120 0.24 4.35 -0.32
N GLY A 121 -0.60 3.33 -0.55
CA GLY A 121 -0.68 2.15 0.34
C GLY A 121 -1.05 2.46 1.81
N ILE A 122 -1.45 3.69 2.13
CA ILE A 122 -1.71 4.16 3.51
C ILE A 122 -3.15 4.68 3.60
N VAL A 123 -3.99 3.96 4.34
CA VAL A 123 -5.44 4.24 4.45
C VAL A 123 -5.70 5.57 5.16
N GLY A 124 -5.20 5.74 6.38
CA GLY A 124 -5.51 6.90 7.22
C GLY A 124 -5.16 8.23 6.55
N ALA A 125 -3.95 8.35 5.99
CA ALA A 125 -3.52 9.55 5.28
C ALA A 125 -4.40 9.83 4.05
N THR A 126 -4.66 8.81 3.23
CA THR A 126 -5.47 8.96 2.00
C THR A 126 -6.91 9.36 2.33
N VAL A 127 -7.53 8.76 3.35
CA VAL A 127 -8.90 9.09 3.79
C VAL A 127 -8.96 10.51 4.35
N VAL A 128 -7.98 10.94 5.16
CA VAL A 128 -7.92 12.30 5.70
C VAL A 128 -7.75 13.32 4.57
N THR A 129 -6.81 13.09 3.66
CA THR A 129 -6.54 13.98 2.53
C THR A 129 -7.75 14.05 1.59
N MET A 130 -8.35 12.91 1.23
CA MET A 130 -9.59 12.88 0.45
C MET A 130 -10.75 13.54 1.19
N GLY A 131 -10.88 13.33 2.50
CA GLY A 131 -11.91 13.94 3.33
C GLY A 131 -11.80 15.46 3.34
N LEU A 132 -10.60 15.99 3.58
CA LEU A 132 -10.36 17.44 3.60
C LEU A 132 -10.56 18.11 2.24
N LEU A 133 -10.26 17.41 1.14
CA LEU A 133 -10.37 17.96 -0.22
C LEU A 133 -11.77 17.78 -0.84
N SER A 134 -12.37 16.59 -0.71
CA SER A 134 -13.57 16.22 -1.45
C SER A 134 -14.87 16.39 -0.66
N LEU A 135 -14.87 16.15 0.66
CA LEU A 135 -16.10 16.25 1.46
C LEU A 135 -16.70 17.66 1.44
N PRO A 136 -15.95 18.76 1.67
CA PRO A 136 -16.53 20.10 1.61
C PRO A 136 -17.12 20.42 0.24
N THR A 137 -16.48 19.94 -0.83
CA THR A 137 -16.91 20.14 -2.21
C THR A 137 -18.20 19.37 -2.52
N MET A 138 -18.32 18.12 -2.06
CA MET A 138 -19.54 17.31 -2.22
C MET A 138 -20.73 17.93 -1.47
N LEU A 139 -20.51 18.38 -0.23
CA LEU A 139 -21.56 18.98 0.60
C LEU A 139 -22.04 20.33 0.05
N ARG A 140 -21.11 21.20 -0.42
CA ARG A 140 -21.48 22.46 -1.08
C ARG A 140 -22.35 22.25 -2.31
N ARG A 141 -22.22 21.10 -2.98
CA ARG A 141 -23.03 20.72 -4.13
C ARG A 141 -24.30 19.94 -3.78
N GLY A 142 -24.63 19.79 -2.50
CA GLY A 142 -25.86 19.14 -2.07
C GLY A 142 -25.82 17.61 -2.08
N TYR A 143 -24.64 16.99 -2.07
CA TYR A 143 -24.55 15.54 -1.88
C TYR A 143 -24.98 15.16 -0.45
N ASN A 144 -25.64 14.00 -0.32
CA ASN A 144 -26.00 13.44 0.97
C ASN A 144 -24.74 13.11 1.81
N ILE A 145 -24.77 13.44 3.12
CA ILE A 145 -23.64 13.25 4.04
C ILE A 145 -23.24 11.77 4.15
N PRO A 146 -24.13 10.83 4.53
CA PRO A 146 -23.82 9.40 4.57
C PRO A 146 -23.19 8.86 3.28
N PHE A 147 -23.74 9.22 2.12
CA PHE A 147 -23.22 8.77 0.83
C PHE A 147 -21.83 9.33 0.54
N SER A 148 -21.60 10.61 0.85
CA SER A 148 -20.30 11.27 0.66
C SER A 148 -19.23 10.66 1.57
N CYS A 149 -19.52 10.54 2.87
CA CYS A 149 -18.62 9.93 3.83
C CYS A 149 -18.32 8.47 3.47
N GLY A 150 -19.35 7.68 3.13
CA GLY A 150 -19.19 6.29 2.72
C GLY A 150 -18.30 6.15 1.47
N THR A 151 -18.50 7.01 0.47
CA THR A 151 -17.68 7.02 -0.76
C THR A 151 -16.21 7.34 -0.46
N ILE A 152 -15.95 8.35 0.37
CA ILE A 152 -14.59 8.76 0.73
C ILE A 152 -13.88 7.67 1.54
N CYS A 153 -14.56 7.11 2.54
CA CYS A 153 -14.01 6.03 3.36
C CYS A 153 -13.72 4.78 2.52
N ALA A 154 -14.68 4.35 1.69
CA ALA A 154 -14.50 3.19 0.83
C ALA A 154 -13.40 3.40 -0.22
N SER A 155 -13.26 4.61 -0.75
CA SER A 155 -12.24 4.91 -1.73
C SER A 155 -10.83 5.00 -1.12
N GLY A 156 -10.71 5.55 0.08
CA GLY A 156 -9.41 5.67 0.76
C GLY A 156 -8.86 4.35 1.28
N THR A 157 -9.71 3.37 1.60
CA THR A 157 -9.28 2.02 2.03
C THR A 157 -8.80 1.13 0.88
N LEU A 158 -9.03 1.51 -0.38
CA LEU A 158 -8.53 0.79 -1.55
C LEU A 158 -6.99 0.64 -1.56
N GLY A 159 -6.27 1.51 -0.85
CA GLY A 159 -4.80 1.46 -0.72
C GLY A 159 -4.27 0.15 -0.15
N GLN A 160 -5.08 -0.61 0.59
CA GLN A 160 -4.64 -1.88 1.15
C GLN A 160 -4.68 -3.02 0.15
N ILE A 161 -5.61 -2.98 -0.81
CA ILE A 161 -5.84 -4.10 -1.72
C ILE A 161 -5.20 -3.85 -3.08
N ILE A 162 -5.14 -2.61 -3.56
CA ILE A 162 -4.60 -2.29 -4.87
C ILE A 162 -3.07 -2.21 -4.78
N PRO A 163 -2.32 -3.06 -5.49
CA PRO A 163 -0.87 -3.05 -5.45
C PRO A 163 -0.24 -1.79 -6.10
N PRO A 164 0.99 -1.39 -5.70
CA PRO A 164 1.77 -1.86 -4.54
C PRO A 164 1.16 -1.47 -3.19
N SER A 165 0.85 -2.48 -2.37
CA SER A 165 0.28 -2.32 -1.03
C SER A 165 1.28 -2.73 0.03
N ILE A 166 1.52 -1.83 1.00
CA ILE A 166 2.40 -2.10 2.16
C ILE A 166 1.88 -3.30 2.94
N VAL A 167 0.56 -3.41 3.12
CA VAL A 167 -0.06 -4.53 3.85
C VAL A 167 0.27 -5.87 3.18
N LEU A 168 0.15 -5.95 1.85
CA LEU A 168 0.49 -7.17 1.10
C LEU A 168 1.99 -7.50 1.17
N VAL A 169 2.86 -6.49 1.18
CA VAL A 169 4.32 -6.68 1.37
C VAL A 169 4.61 -7.29 2.75
N LEU A 170 3.99 -6.75 3.80
CA LEU A 170 4.18 -7.22 5.18
C LEU A 170 3.61 -8.62 5.41
N LEU A 171 2.42 -8.90 4.85
CA LEU A 171 1.78 -10.21 4.95
C LEU A 171 2.49 -11.26 4.10
N GLY A 172 3.20 -10.87 3.04
CA GLY A 172 3.86 -11.79 2.12
C GLY A 172 4.84 -12.74 2.80
N ASP A 173 5.70 -12.23 3.67
CA ASP A 173 6.64 -13.05 4.42
C ASP A 173 5.91 -14.06 5.35
N GLN A 174 4.91 -13.57 6.10
CA GLN A 174 4.15 -14.40 7.04
C GLN A 174 3.31 -15.47 6.34
N LEU A 175 2.68 -15.12 5.22
CA LEU A 175 1.90 -16.05 4.40
C LEU A 175 2.82 -17.09 3.74
N SER A 176 4.00 -16.68 3.29
CA SER A 176 4.99 -17.62 2.71
C SER A 176 5.41 -18.66 3.75
N ILE A 177 5.73 -18.24 4.97
CA ILE A 177 6.11 -19.15 6.07
C ILE A 177 4.94 -20.07 6.44
N ALA A 178 3.74 -19.53 6.60
CA ALA A 178 2.56 -20.33 6.94
C ALA A 178 2.24 -21.36 5.86
N PHE A 179 2.36 -20.97 4.58
CA PHE A 179 2.13 -21.85 3.43
C PHE A 179 3.17 -22.97 3.33
N GLN A 180 4.45 -22.67 3.58
CA GLN A 180 5.51 -23.68 3.63
C GLN A 180 5.28 -24.66 4.78
N ASN A 181 4.97 -24.16 5.99
CA ASN A 181 4.70 -25.00 7.16
C ASN A 181 3.51 -25.95 6.93
N ALA A 182 2.44 -25.45 6.30
CA ALA A 182 1.29 -26.27 5.95
C ALA A 182 1.66 -27.39 4.96
N GLN A 183 2.52 -27.11 3.97
CA GLN A 183 3.00 -28.11 3.02
C GLN A 183 3.88 -29.18 3.68
N PHE A 184 4.77 -28.77 4.59
CA PHE A 184 5.54 -29.72 5.39
C PHE A 184 4.64 -30.65 6.22
N ALA A 185 3.59 -30.11 6.84
CA ALA A 185 2.61 -30.91 7.58
C ALA A 185 1.85 -31.90 6.69
N MET A 186 1.65 -31.56 5.41
CA MET A 186 1.08 -32.47 4.39
C MET A 186 2.09 -33.50 3.84
N GLY A 187 3.32 -33.54 4.36
CA GLY A 187 4.38 -34.46 3.91
C GLY A 187 5.11 -34.00 2.63
N ASN A 188 4.88 -32.76 2.16
CA ASN A 188 5.66 -32.17 1.09
C ASN A 188 6.93 -31.51 1.64
N TYR A 189 8.08 -32.15 1.44
CA TYR A 189 9.38 -31.64 1.88
C TYR A 189 10.10 -30.76 0.84
N ALA A 190 9.48 -30.56 -0.33
CA ALA A 190 9.88 -29.57 -1.33
C ALA A 190 8.74 -28.54 -1.49
N PRO A 191 8.54 -27.66 -0.50
CA PRO A 191 7.40 -26.75 -0.48
C PRO A 191 7.53 -25.67 -1.55
N ASP A 192 6.41 -25.36 -2.20
CA ASP A 192 6.30 -24.16 -3.02
C ASP A 192 6.24 -22.92 -2.12
N THR A 193 6.82 -21.81 -2.57
CA THR A 193 6.78 -20.54 -1.82
C THR A 193 5.81 -19.57 -2.48
N VAL A 194 4.94 -18.95 -1.69
CA VAL A 194 4.19 -17.78 -2.15
C VAL A 194 5.08 -16.55 -1.98
N SER A 195 5.31 -15.82 -3.06
CA SER A 195 6.09 -14.59 -3.05
C SER A 195 5.19 -13.35 -2.92
N VAL A 196 5.78 -12.20 -2.60
CA VAL A 196 5.08 -10.90 -2.61
C VAL A 196 4.55 -10.57 -4.01
N ASN A 197 5.27 -10.99 -5.06
CA ASN A 197 4.83 -10.81 -6.45
C ASN A 197 3.51 -11.56 -6.70
N ASP A 198 3.42 -12.81 -6.24
CA ASP A 198 2.20 -13.62 -6.39
C ASP A 198 1.01 -12.98 -5.67
N LEU A 199 1.25 -12.39 -4.50
CA LEU A 199 0.21 -11.65 -3.77
C LEU A 199 -0.22 -10.38 -4.50
N PHE A 200 0.71 -9.64 -5.10
CA PHE A 200 0.36 -8.48 -5.92
C PHE A 200 -0.45 -8.88 -7.16
N ALA A 201 -0.01 -9.92 -7.87
CA ALA A 201 -0.74 -10.46 -9.02
C ALA A 201 -2.15 -10.93 -8.61
N GLY A 202 -2.25 -11.67 -7.50
CA GLY A 202 -3.50 -12.20 -6.97
C GLY A 202 -4.47 -11.13 -6.45
N ALA A 203 -3.96 -10.02 -5.93
CA ALA A 203 -4.78 -8.94 -5.39
C ALA A 203 -5.31 -7.96 -6.46
N LEU A 204 -4.68 -7.91 -7.64
CA LEU A 204 -5.04 -6.96 -8.70
C LEU A 204 -6.50 -7.14 -9.17
N LEU A 205 -6.90 -8.38 -9.47
CA LEU A 205 -8.25 -8.66 -9.97
C LEU A 205 -9.33 -8.37 -8.90
N PRO A 206 -9.22 -8.87 -7.65
CA PRO A 206 -10.12 -8.48 -6.57
C PRO A 206 -10.18 -6.98 -6.32
N GLY A 207 -9.05 -6.28 -6.35
CA GLY A 207 -8.98 -4.83 -6.17
C GLY A 207 -9.74 -4.07 -7.25
N LEU A 208 -9.53 -4.41 -8.52
CA LEU A 208 -10.24 -3.79 -9.64
C LEU A 208 -11.74 -4.15 -9.65
N LEU A 209 -12.08 -5.38 -9.27
CA LEU A 209 -13.47 -5.82 -9.13
C LEU A 209 -14.18 -5.02 -8.04
N LEU A 210 -13.53 -4.77 -6.91
CA LEU A 210 -14.06 -3.96 -5.81
C LEU A 210 -14.31 -2.51 -6.25
N VAL A 211 -13.36 -1.90 -6.98
CA VAL A 211 -13.54 -0.57 -7.58
C VAL A 211 -14.75 -0.57 -8.52
N GLY A 212 -14.88 -1.59 -9.36
CA GLY A 212 -16.03 -1.77 -10.25
C GLY A 212 -17.35 -1.87 -9.48
N MET A 213 -17.39 -2.65 -8.40
CA MET A 213 -18.56 -2.77 -7.54
C MET A 213 -18.94 -1.44 -6.87
N TYR A 214 -17.96 -0.66 -6.41
CA TYR A 214 -18.20 0.68 -5.85
C TYR A 214 -18.78 1.64 -6.89
N LEU A 215 -18.24 1.63 -8.11
CA LEU A 215 -18.77 2.45 -9.20
C LEU A 215 -20.20 2.02 -9.58
N VAL A 216 -20.48 0.72 -9.69
CA VAL A 216 -21.82 0.20 -9.96
C VAL A 216 -22.80 0.64 -8.87
N PHE A 217 -22.41 0.51 -7.60
CA PHE A 217 -23.23 0.98 -6.47
C PHE A 217 -23.50 2.48 -6.54
N GLN A 218 -22.49 3.30 -6.82
CA GLN A 218 -22.64 4.76 -6.92
C GLN A 218 -23.52 5.17 -8.09
N VAL A 219 -23.41 4.49 -9.24
CA VAL A 219 -24.27 4.72 -10.41
C VAL A 219 -25.71 4.34 -10.10
N ALA A 220 -25.93 3.19 -9.47
CA ALA A 220 -27.27 2.78 -9.02
C ALA A 220 -27.85 3.80 -8.02
N PHE A 221 -27.06 4.24 -7.04
CA PHE A 221 -27.49 5.24 -6.07
C PHE A 221 -27.83 6.59 -6.72
N ALA A 222 -26.99 7.10 -7.61
CA ALA A 222 -27.18 8.38 -8.27
C ALA A 222 -28.38 8.38 -9.25
N THR A 223 -28.66 7.26 -9.90
CA THR A 223 -29.83 7.09 -10.78
C THR A 223 -31.13 6.92 -10.00
N MET A 224 -31.10 6.20 -8.88
CA MET A 224 -32.28 6.00 -8.03
C MET A 224 -32.59 7.24 -7.17
N ARG A 225 -31.58 8.02 -6.78
CA ARG A 225 -31.72 9.22 -5.95
C ARG A 225 -30.96 10.41 -6.51
N PRO A 226 -31.41 10.99 -7.64
CA PRO A 226 -30.71 12.10 -8.29
C PRO A 226 -30.60 13.36 -7.41
N ALA A 227 -31.55 13.57 -6.51
CA ALA A 227 -31.56 14.71 -5.59
C ALA A 227 -30.46 14.61 -4.51
N GLU A 228 -30.01 13.40 -4.17
CA GLU A 228 -28.98 13.15 -3.15
C GLU A 228 -27.56 13.08 -3.74
N ALA A 229 -27.43 13.07 -5.06
CA ALA A 229 -26.17 13.05 -5.80
C ALA A 229 -26.27 13.87 -7.11
N PRO A 230 -26.52 15.19 -7.02
CA PRO A 230 -26.76 16.02 -8.20
C PRO A 230 -25.54 16.14 -9.12
N ALA A 231 -25.81 16.35 -10.40
CA ALA A 231 -24.79 16.69 -11.40
C ALA A 231 -24.34 18.15 -11.23
N ILE A 232 -23.12 18.47 -11.67
CA ILE A 232 -22.64 19.85 -11.76
C ILE A 232 -23.46 20.59 -12.83
N PRO A 233 -24.01 21.77 -12.52
CA PRO A 233 -24.75 22.59 -13.48
C PRO A 233 -23.94 22.91 -14.76
N ALA A 234 -24.61 22.90 -15.91
CA ALA A 234 -24.00 23.05 -17.25
C ALA A 234 -23.32 24.41 -17.49
N ASP A 235 -23.66 25.40 -16.68
CA ASP A 235 -23.13 26.76 -16.63
C ASP A 235 -21.77 26.87 -15.92
N GLU A 236 -21.48 25.99 -14.96
CA GLU A 236 -20.15 25.86 -14.32
C GLU A 236 -19.22 24.90 -15.07
N LEU A 237 -19.80 23.99 -15.86
CA LEU A 237 -19.06 23.16 -16.81
C LEU A 237 -18.56 24.07 -17.93
N ILE A 238 -17.31 24.52 -17.82
CA ILE A 238 -16.65 25.34 -18.85
C ILE A 238 -17.01 24.78 -20.24
N ALA A 239 -17.66 25.61 -21.07
CA ALA A 239 -17.89 25.37 -22.49
C ALA A 239 -16.52 25.30 -23.21
N GLY A 240 -15.82 24.19 -23.01
CA GLY A 240 -14.49 23.95 -23.53
C GLY A 240 -14.55 22.83 -24.55
N ASP A 241 -13.86 23.02 -25.67
CA ASP A 241 -13.64 22.02 -26.71
C ASP A 241 -13.33 20.65 -26.05
N ARG A 242 -14.22 19.67 -26.25
CA ARG A 242 -14.13 18.32 -25.70
C ARG A 242 -12.74 17.71 -25.91
N ARG A 243 -12.07 18.12 -27.00
CA ARG A 243 -10.70 17.72 -27.35
C ARG A 243 -9.64 18.32 -26.41
N ALA A 244 -9.77 19.58 -26.02
CA ALA A 244 -8.88 20.24 -25.07
C ALA A 244 -9.06 19.68 -23.65
N PHE A 245 -10.30 19.33 -23.28
CA PHE A 245 -10.61 18.67 -22.02
C PHE A 245 -9.97 17.28 -21.92
N VAL A 246 -10.17 16.42 -22.91
CA VAL A 246 -9.55 15.09 -22.98
C VAL A 246 -8.03 15.20 -22.97
N LYS A 247 -7.44 16.19 -23.65
CA LYS A 247 -5.98 16.41 -23.65
C LYS A 247 -5.44 16.78 -22.26
N ARG A 248 -6.16 17.60 -21.49
CA ARG A 248 -5.79 17.94 -20.10
C ARG A 248 -5.94 16.72 -19.18
N LEU A 249 -7.04 15.98 -19.33
CA LEU A 249 -7.31 14.78 -18.55
C LEU A 249 -6.23 13.72 -18.75
N ALA A 250 -5.93 13.42 -20.02
CA ALA A 250 -4.85 12.52 -20.40
C ALA A 250 -3.52 13.00 -19.82
N GLY A 251 -3.18 14.29 -19.97
CA GLY A 251 -1.94 14.85 -19.42
C GLY A 251 -1.81 14.73 -17.89
N THR A 252 -2.92 14.78 -17.15
CA THR A 252 -2.91 14.72 -15.68
C THR A 252 -2.80 13.27 -15.18
N LEU A 253 -3.53 12.35 -15.81
CA LEU A 253 -3.51 10.92 -15.47
C LEU A 253 -2.26 10.20 -15.96
N PHE A 254 -1.65 10.70 -17.03
CA PHE A 254 -0.55 10.03 -17.73
C PHE A 254 0.60 9.69 -16.78
N ALA A 255 1.06 10.65 -15.98
CA ALA A 255 2.26 10.45 -15.18
C ALA A 255 2.05 9.45 -14.01
N PRO A 256 1.00 9.55 -13.17
CA PRO A 256 0.74 8.54 -12.15
C PRO A 256 0.48 7.15 -12.72
N LEU A 257 -0.30 7.05 -13.80
CA LEU A 257 -0.62 5.77 -14.44
C LEU A 257 0.64 5.10 -15.00
N ILE A 258 1.51 5.87 -15.66
CA ILE A 258 2.77 5.37 -16.18
C ILE A 258 3.70 4.91 -15.06
N LEU A 259 3.72 5.62 -13.94
CA LEU A 259 4.51 5.21 -12.79
C LEU A 259 3.99 3.90 -12.19
N ILE A 260 2.68 3.76 -12.02
CA ILE A 260 2.03 2.52 -11.56
C ILE A 260 2.34 1.37 -12.52
N VAL A 261 2.21 1.59 -13.83
CA VAL A 261 2.51 0.59 -14.86
C VAL A 261 4.00 0.23 -14.87
N ALA A 262 4.91 1.18 -14.64
CA ALA A 262 6.33 0.91 -14.53
C ALA A 262 6.63 0.00 -13.33
N VAL A 263 6.09 0.36 -12.15
CA VAL A 263 6.29 -0.39 -10.91
C VAL A 263 5.65 -1.77 -11.01
N LEU A 264 4.34 -1.85 -11.27
CA LEU A 264 3.62 -3.12 -11.36
C LEU A 264 4.07 -3.96 -12.54
N GLY A 265 4.32 -3.36 -13.70
CA GLY A 265 4.79 -4.07 -14.89
C GLY A 265 6.17 -4.68 -14.67
N SER A 266 7.08 -4.00 -13.94
CA SER A 266 8.39 -4.55 -13.61
C SER A 266 8.32 -5.71 -12.61
N ILE A 267 7.38 -5.67 -11.65
CA ILE A 267 7.15 -6.75 -10.68
C ILE A 267 6.48 -7.95 -11.36
N LEU A 268 5.33 -7.74 -11.99
CA LEU A 268 4.55 -8.80 -12.63
C LEU A 268 5.26 -9.41 -13.85
N GLY A 269 6.07 -8.61 -14.54
CA GLY A 269 6.93 -9.07 -15.63
C GLY A 269 8.18 -9.83 -15.16
N GLY A 270 8.44 -9.92 -13.85
CA GLY A 270 9.61 -10.59 -13.29
C GLY A 270 10.95 -9.89 -13.60
N LEU A 271 10.90 -8.62 -14.01
CA LEU A 271 12.09 -7.83 -14.35
C LEU A 271 12.78 -7.26 -13.12
N ALA A 272 12.02 -7.00 -12.07
CA ALA A 272 12.47 -6.35 -10.86
C ALA A 272 11.87 -7.02 -9.63
N SER A 273 12.68 -7.16 -8.59
CA SER A 273 12.21 -7.48 -7.25
C SER A 273 11.36 -6.34 -6.67
N PRO A 274 10.55 -6.58 -5.61
CA PRO A 274 9.76 -5.54 -4.97
C PRO A 274 10.57 -4.32 -4.52
N THR A 275 11.82 -4.52 -4.08
CA THR A 275 12.73 -3.44 -3.65
C THR A 275 13.22 -2.58 -4.82
N GLU A 276 13.59 -3.22 -5.94
CA GLU A 276 13.99 -2.53 -7.16
C GLU A 276 12.82 -1.76 -7.78
N ALA A 277 11.64 -2.37 -7.82
CA ALA A 277 10.42 -1.71 -8.28
C ALA A 277 10.00 -0.54 -7.37
N ALA A 278 10.13 -0.68 -6.05
CA ALA A 278 9.91 0.43 -5.12
C ALA A 278 10.91 1.57 -5.34
N SER A 279 12.16 1.27 -5.67
CA SER A 279 13.19 2.27 -6.00
C SER A 279 12.84 3.04 -7.28
N VAL A 280 12.37 2.33 -8.31
CA VAL A 280 11.85 2.91 -9.56
C VAL A 280 10.66 3.83 -9.27
N GLY A 281 9.76 3.39 -8.39
CA GLY A 281 8.63 4.17 -7.90
C GLY A 281 9.06 5.48 -7.20
N ALA A 282 9.97 5.38 -6.23
CA ALA A 282 10.50 6.51 -5.48
C ALA A 282 11.22 7.53 -6.37
N VAL A 283 12.05 7.04 -7.31
CA VAL A 283 12.73 7.87 -8.32
C VAL A 283 11.70 8.55 -9.22
N GLY A 284 10.75 7.79 -9.76
CA GLY A 284 9.72 8.32 -10.65
C GLY A 284 8.81 9.36 -9.98
N ALA A 285 8.42 9.14 -8.72
CA ALA A 285 7.66 10.11 -7.94
C ALA A 285 8.46 11.39 -7.66
N THR A 286 9.76 11.27 -7.35
CA THR A 286 10.64 12.43 -7.16
C THR A 286 10.75 13.25 -8.44
N MET A 287 10.92 12.57 -9.58
CA MET A 287 10.99 13.20 -10.89
C MET A 287 9.68 13.86 -11.29
N LEU A 288 8.53 13.24 -11.02
CA LEU A 288 7.22 13.82 -11.25
C LEU A 288 6.98 15.08 -10.42
N ALA A 289 7.33 15.05 -9.14
CA ALA A 289 7.26 16.23 -8.29
C ALA A 289 8.19 17.35 -8.79
N GLY A 290 9.41 17.02 -9.19
CA GLY A 290 10.36 17.96 -9.80
C GLY A 290 9.88 18.56 -11.14
N TYR A 291 9.13 17.78 -11.93
CA TYR A 291 8.47 18.26 -13.15
C TYR A 291 7.37 19.26 -12.82
N LYS A 292 6.52 18.96 -11.82
CA LYS A 292 5.41 19.84 -11.40
C LYS A 292 5.85 21.19 -10.86
N ILE A 293 6.99 21.25 -10.15
CA ILE A 293 7.54 22.50 -9.61
C ILE A 293 7.90 23.51 -10.72
N ASP A 294 8.54 23.05 -11.80
CA ASP A 294 8.86 23.90 -12.96
C ASP A 294 8.77 23.09 -14.26
N PRO A 295 7.58 23.03 -14.87
CA PRO A 295 7.36 22.29 -16.12
C PRO A 295 8.16 22.86 -17.29
N LYS A 296 8.44 24.18 -17.30
CA LYS A 296 9.08 24.87 -18.45
C LYS A 296 10.54 24.47 -18.60
N ARG A 297 11.24 24.21 -17.50
CA ARG A 297 12.66 23.79 -17.52
C ARG A 297 12.83 22.29 -17.28
N ALA A 298 11.83 21.45 -17.50
CA ALA A 298 11.87 20.05 -17.10
C ALA A 298 12.57 19.09 -18.09
N LYS A 299 13.32 19.60 -19.09
CA LYS A 299 13.94 18.78 -20.16
C LYS A 299 14.78 17.60 -19.62
N TRP A 300 15.63 17.85 -18.63
CA TRP A 300 16.47 16.81 -18.00
C TRP A 300 15.67 15.80 -17.18
N ILE A 301 14.58 16.24 -16.55
CA ILE A 301 13.68 15.35 -15.81
C ILE A 301 12.93 14.45 -16.80
N MET A 302 12.40 15.01 -17.89
CA MET A 302 11.74 14.23 -18.93
C MET A 302 12.71 13.26 -19.61
N ALA A 303 13.94 13.69 -19.91
CA ALA A 303 14.98 12.83 -20.47
C ALA A 303 15.34 11.69 -19.52
N GLY A 304 15.49 11.96 -18.22
CA GLY A 304 15.72 10.91 -17.22
C GLY A 304 14.54 9.95 -17.10
N ALA A 305 13.29 10.45 -17.10
CA ALA A 305 12.10 9.61 -17.06
C ALA A 305 12.03 8.71 -18.31
N ALA A 306 12.26 9.27 -19.49
CA ALA A 306 12.35 8.50 -20.74
C ALA A 306 13.49 7.47 -20.69
N SER A 307 14.62 7.81 -20.06
CA SER A 307 15.75 6.89 -19.87
C SER A 307 15.39 5.73 -18.96
N LEU A 308 14.64 5.97 -17.88
CA LEU A 308 14.11 4.93 -17.00
C LEU A 308 13.25 3.93 -17.78
N PHE A 309 12.32 4.42 -18.60
CA PHE A 309 11.50 3.54 -19.46
C PHE A 309 12.31 2.80 -20.51
N ALA A 310 13.25 3.50 -21.16
CA ALA A 310 14.11 2.88 -22.16
C ALA A 310 14.98 1.78 -21.56
N LEU A 311 15.48 1.95 -20.33
CA LEU A 311 16.22 0.92 -19.61
C LEU A 311 15.37 -0.35 -19.40
N PHE A 312 14.11 -0.20 -18.97
CA PHE A 312 13.20 -1.35 -18.84
C PHE A 312 12.95 -2.08 -20.16
N ILE A 313 12.78 -1.33 -21.25
CA ILE A 313 12.61 -1.92 -22.58
C ILE A 313 13.88 -2.68 -22.97
N ILE A 314 15.06 -2.10 -22.76
CA ILE A 314 16.33 -2.77 -23.08
C ILE A 314 16.49 -4.06 -22.27
N THR A 315 16.20 -4.03 -20.96
CA THR A 315 16.29 -5.24 -20.10
C THR A 315 15.31 -6.34 -20.50
N TRP A 316 14.22 -6.00 -21.21
CA TRP A 316 13.28 -6.99 -21.71
C TRP A 316 13.83 -7.78 -22.91
N PHE A 317 14.61 -7.12 -23.77
CA PHE A 317 15.09 -7.70 -25.03
C PHE A 317 16.55 -8.16 -24.98
N PHE A 318 17.36 -7.59 -24.09
CA PHE A 318 18.80 -7.82 -24.02
C PHE A 318 19.24 -8.18 -22.60
N ASP A 319 20.19 -9.10 -22.49
CA ASP A 319 20.80 -9.48 -21.22
C ASP A 319 22.00 -8.58 -20.92
N LEU A 320 21.82 -7.68 -19.95
CA LEU A 320 22.81 -6.66 -19.57
C LEU A 320 23.85 -7.15 -18.56
N ARG A 321 23.90 -8.44 -18.23
CA ARG A 321 24.86 -8.99 -17.27
C ARG A 321 26.28 -8.92 -17.81
N MET A 322 27.13 -8.11 -17.17
CA MET A 322 28.53 -7.89 -17.59
C MET A 322 29.49 -9.03 -17.20
N GLN A 323 29.07 -9.96 -16.34
CA GLN A 323 29.90 -11.06 -15.84
C GLN A 323 29.77 -12.36 -16.67
N ARG A 324 29.41 -12.25 -17.95
CA ARG A 324 29.29 -13.40 -18.85
C ARG A 324 30.63 -13.65 -19.56
N ASP A 325 30.98 -14.92 -19.71
CA ASP A 325 32.22 -15.33 -20.40
C ASP A 325 32.25 -14.92 -21.87
N VAL A 326 31.08 -14.91 -22.54
CA VAL A 326 30.92 -14.46 -23.92
C VAL A 326 29.68 -13.56 -24.01
N ILE A 327 29.90 -12.30 -24.36
CA ILE A 327 28.85 -11.30 -24.55
C ILE A 327 28.71 -11.03 -26.06
N PRO A 328 27.56 -11.34 -26.68
CA PRO A 328 27.27 -10.99 -28.06
C PRO A 328 27.47 -9.48 -28.34
N VAL A 329 27.84 -9.11 -29.56
CA VAL A 329 28.05 -7.69 -29.93
C VAL A 329 26.78 -6.86 -29.72
N THR A 330 25.60 -7.46 -29.96
CA THR A 330 24.30 -6.83 -29.70
C THR A 330 24.11 -6.47 -28.23
N ASP A 331 24.46 -7.38 -27.33
CA ASP A 331 24.33 -7.20 -25.88
C ASP A 331 25.36 -6.17 -25.39
N TRP A 332 26.56 -6.15 -25.98
CA TRP A 332 27.57 -5.13 -25.72
C TRP A 332 27.08 -3.71 -26.09
N ILE A 333 26.45 -3.55 -27.26
CA ILE A 333 25.86 -2.28 -27.67
C ILE A 333 24.74 -1.88 -26.69
N ALA A 334 23.88 -2.85 -26.32
CA ALA A 334 22.81 -2.62 -25.35
C ALA A 334 23.34 -2.17 -23.97
N ILE A 335 24.44 -2.77 -23.49
CA ILE A 335 25.12 -2.39 -22.24
C ILE A 335 25.63 -0.95 -22.31
N VAL A 336 26.30 -0.55 -23.40
CA VAL A 336 26.81 0.83 -23.56
C VAL A 336 25.66 1.83 -23.60
N ILE A 337 24.58 1.52 -24.33
CA ILE A 337 23.37 2.35 -24.35
C ILE A 337 22.75 2.44 -22.95
N ALA A 338 22.64 1.33 -22.23
CA ALA A 338 22.10 1.30 -20.88
C ALA A 338 22.94 2.14 -19.90
N LEU A 339 24.27 2.11 -20.01
CA LEU A 339 25.16 2.97 -19.23
C LEU A 339 24.95 4.46 -19.53
N ALA A 340 24.82 4.82 -20.82
CA ALA A 340 24.55 6.20 -21.22
C ALA A 340 23.17 6.68 -20.70
N LEU A 341 22.13 5.85 -20.82
CA LEU A 341 20.79 6.13 -20.29
C LEU A 341 20.80 6.25 -18.76
N SER A 342 21.58 5.42 -18.07
CA SER A 342 21.77 5.50 -16.62
C SER A 342 22.39 6.83 -16.19
N ALA A 343 23.37 7.33 -16.95
CA ALA A 343 23.95 8.65 -16.69
C ALA A 343 22.93 9.79 -16.88
N VAL A 344 22.10 9.71 -17.93
CA VAL A 344 21.00 10.68 -18.15
C VAL A 344 19.96 10.61 -17.04
N LEU A 345 19.62 9.39 -16.58
CA LEU A 345 18.72 9.17 -15.45
C LEU A 345 19.26 9.84 -14.17
N VAL A 346 20.54 9.64 -13.85
CA VAL A 346 21.19 10.28 -12.68
C VAL A 346 21.09 11.81 -12.77
N ILE A 347 21.35 12.40 -13.93
CA ILE A 347 21.20 13.86 -14.12
C ILE A 347 19.75 14.28 -13.87
N GLY A 348 18.77 13.55 -14.41
CA GLY A 348 17.34 13.80 -14.19
C GLY A 348 16.96 13.76 -12.71
N ILE A 349 17.45 12.76 -11.99
CA ILE A 349 17.25 12.59 -10.54
C ILE A 349 17.85 13.77 -9.77
N LEU A 350 19.10 14.15 -10.05
CA LEU A 350 19.77 15.26 -9.36
C LEU A 350 19.03 16.59 -9.58
N VAL A 351 18.55 16.85 -10.80
CA VAL A 351 17.74 18.03 -11.09
C VAL A 351 16.42 18.00 -10.33
N ALA A 352 15.75 16.85 -10.28
CA ALA A 352 14.50 16.68 -9.55
C ALA A 352 14.71 16.89 -8.03
N LEU A 353 15.73 16.27 -7.44
CA LEU A 353 16.10 16.42 -6.03
C LEU A 353 16.42 17.88 -5.69
N LYS A 354 17.22 18.56 -6.51
CA LYS A 354 17.54 19.99 -6.29
C LYS A 354 16.27 20.84 -6.24
N ARG A 355 15.29 20.56 -7.11
CA ARG A 355 14.02 21.27 -7.12
C ARG A 355 13.18 20.98 -5.88
N THR A 356 13.06 19.71 -5.48
CA THR A 356 12.24 19.31 -4.34
C THR A 356 12.83 19.75 -2.99
N VAL A 357 14.15 19.91 -2.90
CA VAL A 357 14.83 20.52 -1.74
C VAL A 357 14.64 22.04 -1.70
N THR A 358 14.59 22.70 -2.86
CA THR A 358 14.44 24.17 -2.92
C THR A 358 12.99 24.60 -2.80
N ALA A 359 12.05 23.82 -3.36
CA ALA A 359 10.63 24.09 -3.29
C ALA A 359 10.13 24.01 -1.84
N ARG A 360 9.23 24.93 -1.49
CA ARG A 360 8.61 24.99 -0.16
C ARG A 360 7.19 24.41 -0.23
N ASP A 361 6.86 23.60 0.76
CA ASP A 361 5.50 23.14 1.03
C ASP A 361 4.66 24.28 1.64
N ALA A 362 3.37 24.05 1.88
CA ALA A 362 2.45 25.03 2.48
C ALA A 362 2.97 25.60 3.81
N ASP A 363 3.68 24.79 4.59
CA ASP A 363 4.24 25.14 5.89
C ASP A 363 5.63 25.84 5.80
N GLY A 364 6.10 26.16 4.58
CA GLY A 364 7.38 26.84 4.35
C GLY A 364 8.61 25.93 4.44
N THR A 365 8.46 24.65 4.79
CA THR A 365 9.54 23.66 4.82
C THR A 365 9.88 23.13 3.43
N PRO A 366 11.14 22.68 3.16
CA PRO A 366 11.46 21.96 1.93
C PRO A 366 10.50 20.79 1.68
N VAL A 367 9.99 20.62 0.46
CA VAL A 367 9.11 19.49 0.11
C VAL A 367 9.77 18.16 0.44
N LEU A 368 11.04 17.97 0.06
CA LEU A 368 11.77 16.73 0.36
C LEU A 368 11.95 16.47 1.87
N ALA A 369 12.10 17.52 2.68
CA ALA A 369 12.23 17.38 4.13
C ALA A 369 10.90 17.00 4.80
N SER A 370 9.79 17.58 4.32
CA SER A 370 8.43 17.21 4.73
C SER A 370 8.16 15.75 4.39
N VAL A 371 8.41 15.36 3.13
CA VAL A 371 8.27 13.97 2.66
C VAL A 371 9.13 13.02 3.47
N GLY A 372 10.43 13.31 3.63
CA GLY A 372 11.34 12.47 4.40
C GLY A 372 10.91 12.28 5.86
N ARG A 373 10.41 13.33 6.52
CA ARG A 373 9.90 13.23 7.89
C ARG A 373 8.66 12.32 7.97
N SER A 374 7.70 12.52 7.07
CA SER A 374 6.51 11.67 6.99
C SER A 374 6.87 10.22 6.65
N THR A 375 7.81 9.99 5.74
CA THR A 375 8.31 8.65 5.41
C THR A 375 8.92 7.96 6.63
N VAL A 376 9.79 8.66 7.37
CA VAL A 376 10.40 8.11 8.59
C VAL A 376 9.35 7.81 9.64
N GLN A 377 8.38 8.70 9.86
CA GLN A 377 7.29 8.48 10.82
C GLN A 377 6.45 7.24 10.47
N ILE A 378 5.96 7.16 9.24
CA ILE A 378 5.09 6.05 8.79
C ILE A 378 5.87 4.74 8.78
N SER A 379 7.11 4.74 8.28
CA SER A 379 7.95 3.54 8.29
C SER A 379 8.25 3.09 9.72
N SER A 380 8.58 4.03 10.63
CA SER A 380 8.83 3.71 12.04
C SER A 380 7.60 3.12 12.71
N MET A 381 6.41 3.66 12.44
CA MET A 381 5.15 3.08 12.94
C MET A 381 4.98 1.63 12.47
N VAL A 382 5.17 1.36 11.17
CA VAL A 382 5.08 0.00 10.61
C VAL A 382 6.08 -0.94 11.29
N PHE A 383 7.36 -0.57 11.39
CA PHE A 383 8.38 -1.42 11.99
C PHE A 383 8.14 -1.66 13.49
N VAL A 384 7.70 -0.64 14.24
CA VAL A 384 7.40 -0.79 15.67
C VAL A 384 6.16 -1.68 15.88
N ILE A 385 5.16 -1.62 15.00
CA ILE A 385 4.03 -2.56 15.00
C ILE A 385 4.51 -3.99 14.74
N LEU A 386 5.40 -4.22 13.77
CA LEU A 386 5.96 -5.56 13.50
C LEU A 386 6.72 -6.11 14.70
N VAL A 387 7.50 -5.28 15.40
CA VAL A 387 8.23 -5.66 16.62
C VAL A 387 7.24 -6.07 17.73
N GLY A 388 6.17 -5.28 17.93
CA GLY A 388 5.14 -5.61 18.91
C GLY A 388 4.35 -6.87 18.55
N ALA A 389 3.99 -7.04 17.29
CA ALA A 389 3.35 -8.24 16.77
C ALA A 389 4.24 -9.48 16.90
N ALA A 390 5.56 -9.35 16.72
CA ALA A 390 6.50 -10.43 16.92
C ALA A 390 6.57 -10.87 18.39
N MET A 391 6.53 -9.93 19.34
CA MET A 391 6.46 -10.24 20.78
C MET A 391 5.15 -10.95 21.11
N PHE A 392 4.03 -10.38 20.68
CA PHE A 392 2.69 -10.99 20.89
C PHE A 392 2.64 -12.41 20.32
N SER A 393 3.07 -12.60 19.06
CA SER A 393 3.08 -13.90 18.40
C SER A 393 4.02 -14.90 19.06
N LEU A 394 5.17 -14.46 19.59
CA LEU A 394 6.11 -15.33 20.30
C LEU A 394 5.48 -15.88 21.58
N VAL A 395 4.91 -14.99 22.39
CA VAL A 395 4.25 -15.37 23.65
C VAL A 395 3.00 -16.21 23.37
N PHE A 396 2.21 -15.84 22.37
CA PHE A 396 1.04 -16.60 21.92
C PHE A 396 1.38 -18.05 21.59
N ARG A 397 2.45 -18.28 20.82
CA ARG A 397 2.95 -19.63 20.51
C ARG A 397 3.57 -20.32 21.73
N GLY A 398 4.21 -19.58 22.63
CA GLY A 398 4.72 -20.14 23.88
C GLY A 398 3.63 -20.68 24.80
N PHE A 399 2.41 -20.17 24.71
CA PHE A 399 1.22 -20.75 25.36
C PHE A 399 0.54 -21.86 24.54
N GLU A 400 1.15 -22.33 23.45
CA GLU A 400 0.56 -23.27 22.48
C GLU A 400 -0.72 -22.74 21.81
N GLY A 401 -0.84 -21.41 21.68
CA GLY A 401 -2.04 -20.79 21.12
C GLY A 401 -2.35 -21.20 19.68
N ASP A 402 -1.32 -21.53 18.89
CA ASP A 402 -1.46 -22.08 17.55
C ASP A 402 -2.14 -23.47 17.55
N ARG A 403 -1.75 -24.36 18.46
CA ARG A 403 -2.41 -25.66 18.65
C ARG A 403 -3.88 -25.50 19.07
N TYR A 404 -4.17 -24.58 19.97
CA TYR A 404 -5.56 -24.31 20.38
C TYR A 404 -6.42 -23.77 19.24
N ILE A 405 -5.87 -22.89 18.39
CA ILE A 405 -6.57 -22.42 17.18
C ILE A 405 -6.78 -23.58 16.21
N GLU A 406 -5.76 -24.40 15.96
CA GLU A 406 -5.84 -25.55 15.07
C GLU A 406 -6.91 -26.55 15.52
N GLU A 407 -6.90 -26.96 16.80
CA GLU A 407 -7.92 -27.84 17.37
C GLU A 407 -9.31 -27.23 17.29
N PHE A 408 -9.46 -25.94 17.57
CA PHE A 408 -10.74 -25.24 17.43
C PHE A 408 -11.26 -25.28 15.99
N LEU A 409 -10.39 -25.03 15.01
CA LEU A 409 -10.75 -25.03 13.59
C LEU A 409 -11.06 -26.44 13.07
N HIS A 410 -10.34 -27.47 13.54
CA HIS A 410 -10.62 -28.87 13.17
C HIS A 410 -11.94 -29.40 13.73
N ASN A 411 -12.34 -28.92 14.91
CA ASN A 411 -13.57 -29.33 15.56
C ASN A 411 -14.82 -28.60 15.03
N LEU A 412 -14.67 -27.65 14.09
CA LEU A 412 -15.81 -26.94 13.51
C LEU A 412 -16.62 -27.83 12.57
N PRO A 413 -17.97 -27.85 12.72
CA PRO A 413 -18.83 -28.51 11.76
C PRO A 413 -18.79 -27.78 10.41
N GLY A 414 -18.61 -28.52 9.31
CA GLY A 414 -18.53 -27.97 7.95
C GLY A 414 -17.13 -27.97 7.32
N GLY A 415 -16.13 -28.52 8.01
CA GLY A 415 -14.79 -28.76 7.46
C GLY A 415 -14.05 -27.48 7.06
N THR A 416 -13.11 -27.60 6.13
CA THR A 416 -12.19 -26.52 5.72
C THR A 416 -12.91 -25.26 5.24
N LEU A 417 -14.04 -25.40 4.53
CA LEU A 417 -14.78 -24.26 4.01
C LEU A 417 -15.39 -23.42 5.16
N ALA A 418 -15.98 -24.08 6.15
CA ALA A 418 -16.55 -23.41 7.32
C ALA A 418 -15.45 -22.72 8.15
N ALA A 419 -14.32 -23.40 8.38
CA ALA A 419 -13.16 -22.82 9.04
C ALA A 419 -12.63 -21.57 8.30
N MET A 420 -12.48 -21.65 6.98
CA MET A 420 -12.04 -20.53 6.15
C MET A 420 -13.00 -19.34 6.24
N LEU A 421 -14.31 -19.57 6.07
CA LEU A 421 -15.32 -18.51 6.16
C LEU A 421 -15.37 -17.87 7.56
N LEU A 422 -15.21 -18.67 8.62
CA LEU A 422 -15.13 -18.17 9.99
C LEU A 422 -13.92 -17.26 10.16
N VAL A 423 -12.74 -17.70 9.74
CA VAL A 423 -11.51 -16.91 9.82
C VAL A 423 -11.64 -15.61 9.02
N MET A 424 -12.20 -15.67 7.79
CA MET A 424 -12.46 -14.46 7.01
C MET A 424 -13.45 -13.52 7.71
N GLY A 425 -14.50 -14.04 8.35
CA GLY A 425 -15.45 -13.26 9.14
C GLY A 425 -14.80 -12.60 10.37
N VAL A 426 -13.95 -13.33 11.09
CA VAL A 426 -13.18 -12.79 12.22
C VAL A 426 -12.21 -11.71 11.75
N MET A 427 -11.48 -11.94 10.66
CA MET A 427 -10.57 -10.94 10.08
C MET A 427 -11.33 -9.69 9.61
N PHE A 428 -12.52 -9.86 9.03
CA PHE A 428 -13.39 -8.74 8.66
C PHE A 428 -13.82 -7.92 9.89
N ILE A 429 -14.26 -8.58 10.97
CA ILE A 429 -14.65 -7.91 12.22
C ILE A 429 -13.45 -7.18 12.85
N MET A 430 -12.28 -7.84 12.90
CA MET A 430 -11.06 -7.26 13.46
C MET A 430 -10.54 -6.09 12.61
N GLY A 431 -10.73 -6.15 11.29
CA GLY A 431 -10.36 -5.08 10.37
C GLY A 431 -11.03 -3.74 10.67
N PHE A 432 -12.24 -3.73 11.23
CA PHE A 432 -12.89 -2.47 11.65
C PHE A 432 -12.13 -1.71 12.74
N PHE A 433 -11.31 -2.39 13.53
CA PHE A 433 -10.68 -1.84 14.72
C PHE A 433 -9.16 -1.63 14.59
N LEU A 434 -8.50 -2.36 13.68
CA LEU A 434 -7.04 -2.37 13.57
C LEU A 434 -6.47 -1.34 12.58
N ASP A 435 -7.32 -0.72 11.76
CA ASP A 435 -6.90 0.14 10.64
C ASP A 435 -6.94 1.65 10.96
N PHE A 436 -7.16 2.03 12.23
CA PHE A 436 -7.27 3.42 12.68
C PHE A 436 -6.33 3.78 13.83
#